data_AF-A0A101VAM3-F1
#
_entry.id   AF-A0A101VAM3-F1
#
_cell.length_a   1.000
_cell.length_b   1.000
_cell.length_c   1.000
_cell.angle_alpha   90.00
_cell.angle_beta   90.00
_cell.angle_gamma   90.00
#
_symmetry.space_group_name_H-M   'P 1'
#
loop_
_entity.id
_entity.type
_entity.pdbx_description
1 polymer ?
#
loop_
_entity_poly.entity_id
_entity_poly.type
_entity_poly.pdbx_seq_one_letter_code
_entity_poly.pdbx_strand_id
1 'polypeptide(L)'
;MNKKIGYLGPCGTFCESAVQQYSKEKNYQSLAFQTIEAVFSSVDSGEIDLGVLPMENSCEGAVNQTFDLLAYGYPPVSGREDNCSYDIKIIGEIILPVKHSILVRPGIKLEDINCIISHPQALAQCREYLTESFPQVELVEASSTAEAVRQVAQATKPWAAIAMSGVAVKYGLNVLEHEINDYLNNETRFIVISKKEQECNIECKTSLLINVANQPGALYQVLKEFSLRGINLTKIESRPAKTKMGEYLFFIDIDGHYLEPKISDALNEIKTITQPAKVLGSYPAASQNTGRKSEFTPSLQNLRQEVDVLDEQIIEMLGRRTRIVKRIGDFKASIGEVHDPKREEWILEKLSSVAEQKGFSPTVTKDIYKTLFEHFVALQRGQA
;
A
#
# COMPACT_ATOMS: atom_id res chain seq x y z
N MET A 1 16.79 16.32 -25.13
CA MET A 1 15.41 15.94 -25.49
C MET A 1 14.55 16.05 -24.25
N ASN A 2 13.36 16.64 -24.33
CA ASN A 2 12.42 16.61 -23.21
C ASN A 2 12.02 15.16 -22.97
N LYS A 3 12.07 14.72 -21.72
CA LYS A 3 11.59 13.39 -21.34
C LYS A 3 10.07 13.31 -21.57
N LYS A 4 9.56 12.14 -21.91
CA LYS A 4 8.13 11.91 -22.19
C LYS A 4 7.44 11.27 -21.00
N ILE A 5 6.24 11.75 -20.66
CA ILE A 5 5.41 11.22 -19.57
C ILE A 5 4.02 10.85 -20.09
N GLY A 6 3.62 9.61 -19.91
CA GLY A 6 2.32 9.08 -20.32
C GLY A 6 1.30 9.07 -19.19
N TYR A 7 0.02 9.23 -19.52
CA TYR A 7 -1.09 9.08 -18.57
C TYR A 7 -2.36 8.55 -19.25
N LEU A 8 -3.29 8.06 -18.44
CA LEU A 8 -4.63 7.67 -18.90
C LEU A 8 -5.45 8.92 -19.26
N GLY A 9 -5.68 9.09 -20.57
CA GLY A 9 -6.51 10.16 -21.12
C GLY A 9 -8.01 9.95 -20.89
N PRO A 10 -8.86 10.80 -21.47
CA PRO A 10 -8.53 11.92 -22.37
C PRO A 10 -8.00 13.16 -21.63
N CYS A 11 -7.69 14.22 -22.36
CA CYS A 11 -7.32 15.53 -21.81
C CYS A 11 -8.45 16.11 -20.93
N GLY A 12 -8.11 16.46 -19.68
CA GLY A 12 -8.99 16.99 -18.66
C GLY A 12 -9.36 16.00 -17.57
N THR A 13 -8.65 14.88 -17.46
CA THR A 13 -8.83 13.89 -16.39
C THR A 13 -7.90 14.18 -15.21
N PHE A 14 -8.19 13.59 -14.05
CA PHE A 14 -7.33 13.69 -12.86
C PHE A 14 -5.91 13.16 -13.11
N CYS A 15 -5.74 12.21 -14.04
CA CYS A 15 -4.45 11.72 -14.48
C CYS A 15 -3.60 12.81 -15.17
N GLU A 16 -4.21 13.69 -15.98
CA GLU A 16 -3.50 14.84 -16.57
C GLU A 16 -3.03 15.79 -15.47
N SER A 17 -3.89 16.09 -14.49
CA SER A 17 -3.53 16.95 -13.35
C SER A 17 -2.40 16.35 -12.51
N ALA A 18 -2.35 15.02 -12.36
CA ALA A 18 -1.26 14.33 -11.67
C ALA A 18 0.06 14.49 -12.43
N VAL A 19 0.04 14.30 -13.75
CA VAL A 19 1.20 14.57 -14.62
C VAL A 19 1.65 16.02 -14.49
N GLN A 20 0.72 16.98 -14.53
CA GLN A 20 1.05 18.40 -14.41
C GLN A 20 1.69 18.70 -13.06
N GLN A 21 1.15 18.19 -11.94
CA GLN A 21 1.73 18.37 -10.60
C GLN A 21 3.15 17.79 -10.51
N TYR A 22 3.37 16.59 -11.03
CA TYR A 22 4.70 15.96 -11.03
C TYR A 22 5.69 16.67 -11.97
N SER A 23 5.19 17.28 -13.04
CA SER A 23 5.98 17.99 -14.03
C SER A 23 6.24 19.46 -13.69
N LYS A 24 5.68 20.01 -12.59
CA LYS A 24 5.84 21.44 -12.23
C LYS A 24 7.30 21.91 -12.19
N GLU A 25 8.21 21.03 -11.82
CA GLU A 25 9.65 21.33 -11.70
C GLU A 25 10.48 20.78 -12.88
N LYS A 26 9.87 20.04 -13.81
CA LYS A 26 10.56 19.26 -14.84
C LYS A 26 9.88 19.41 -16.19
N ASN A 27 10.63 19.79 -17.22
CA ASN A 27 10.09 20.04 -18.55
C ASN A 27 9.83 18.71 -19.31
N TYR A 28 8.67 18.09 -19.04
CA TYR A 28 8.22 16.84 -19.67
C TYR A 28 7.23 17.09 -20.81
N GLN A 29 7.28 16.26 -21.84
CA GLN A 29 6.24 16.18 -22.86
C GLN A 29 5.16 15.19 -22.42
N SER A 30 3.96 15.67 -22.12
CA SER A 30 2.82 14.84 -21.69
C SER A 30 2.10 14.18 -22.88
N LEU A 31 1.84 12.88 -22.79
CA LEU A 31 1.14 12.08 -23.82
C LEU A 31 -0.06 11.35 -23.22
N ALA A 32 -1.23 11.52 -23.83
CA ALA A 32 -2.46 10.86 -23.40
C ALA A 32 -2.62 9.50 -24.10
N PHE A 33 -2.93 8.46 -23.33
CA PHE A 33 -3.21 7.12 -23.83
C PHE A 33 -4.66 6.72 -23.55
N GLN A 34 -5.16 5.73 -24.30
CA GLN A 34 -6.56 5.28 -24.16
C GLN A 34 -6.78 4.30 -23.00
N THR A 35 -5.74 3.56 -22.59
CA THR A 35 -5.85 2.55 -21.52
C THR A 35 -4.63 2.55 -20.61
N ILE A 36 -4.79 2.00 -19.39
CA ILE A 36 -3.71 1.87 -18.39
C ILE A 36 -2.62 0.93 -18.93
N GLU A 37 -3.02 -0.14 -19.63
CA GLU A 37 -2.12 -1.10 -20.27
C GLU A 37 -1.26 -0.44 -21.33
N ALA A 38 -1.81 0.49 -22.12
CA ALA A 38 -1.07 1.22 -23.14
C ALA A 38 -0.01 2.15 -22.53
N VAL A 39 -0.31 2.81 -21.40
CA VAL A 39 0.70 3.59 -20.67
C VAL A 39 1.81 2.67 -20.16
N PHE A 40 1.45 1.57 -19.52
CA PHE A 40 2.42 0.62 -18.96
C PHE A 40 3.33 0.01 -20.03
N SER A 41 2.76 -0.47 -21.14
CA SER A 41 3.52 -1.07 -22.24
C SER A 41 4.41 -0.07 -22.97
N SER A 42 4.01 1.22 -23.02
CA SER A 42 4.84 2.28 -23.61
C SER A 42 6.05 2.64 -22.74
N VAL A 43 5.91 2.55 -21.41
CA VAL A 43 7.06 2.64 -20.49
C VAL A 43 7.95 1.42 -20.67
N ASP A 44 7.35 0.23 -20.78
CA ASP A 44 8.09 -1.02 -20.96
C ASP A 44 8.78 -1.13 -22.33
N SER A 45 8.24 -0.52 -23.38
CA SER A 45 8.92 -0.47 -24.69
C SER A 45 10.03 0.59 -24.73
N GLY A 46 10.02 1.53 -23.78
CA GLY A 46 10.88 2.72 -23.78
C GLY A 46 10.43 3.81 -24.75
N GLU A 47 9.20 3.73 -25.27
CA GLU A 47 8.60 4.79 -26.11
C GLU A 47 8.40 6.09 -25.31
N ILE A 48 8.07 5.94 -24.03
CA ILE A 48 7.97 7.01 -23.03
C ILE A 48 8.89 6.71 -21.83
N ASP A 49 9.40 7.76 -21.19
CA ASP A 49 10.33 7.61 -20.07
C ASP A 49 9.60 7.29 -18.74
N LEU A 50 8.40 7.84 -18.59
CA LEU A 50 7.60 7.83 -17.36
C LEU A 50 6.13 7.55 -17.66
N GLY A 51 5.44 6.86 -16.75
CA GLY A 51 3.99 6.68 -16.80
C GLY A 51 3.35 7.07 -15.47
N VAL A 52 2.18 7.72 -15.49
CA VAL A 52 1.39 8.02 -14.30
C VAL A 52 0.13 7.18 -14.32
N LEU A 53 -0.02 6.31 -13.32
CA LEU A 53 -1.13 5.38 -13.20
C LEU A 53 -1.92 5.63 -11.91
N PRO A 54 -3.26 5.60 -11.93
CA PRO A 54 -4.05 5.62 -10.71
C PRO A 54 -3.89 4.30 -9.96
N MET A 55 -3.74 4.35 -8.65
CA MET A 55 -3.50 3.17 -7.80
C MET A 55 -4.65 2.91 -6.84
N GLU A 56 -5.14 3.95 -6.18
CA GLU A 56 -6.26 3.87 -5.25
C GLU A 56 -7.00 5.19 -5.12
N ASN A 57 -8.29 5.12 -4.80
CA ASN A 57 -9.13 6.25 -4.42
C ASN A 57 -9.71 6.00 -3.03
N SER A 58 -9.81 7.03 -2.19
CA SER A 58 -10.28 6.89 -0.81
C SER A 58 -11.75 6.48 -0.69
N CYS A 59 -12.59 6.76 -1.69
CA CYS A 59 -13.99 6.37 -1.71
C CYS A 59 -14.25 5.02 -2.41
N GLU A 60 -13.45 4.67 -3.43
CA GLU A 60 -13.71 3.50 -4.28
C GLU A 60 -12.71 2.36 -4.15
N GLY A 61 -11.62 2.60 -3.43
CA GLY A 61 -10.58 1.62 -3.18
C GLY A 61 -9.61 1.46 -4.36
N ALA A 62 -9.10 0.25 -4.51
CA ALA A 62 -7.97 -0.09 -5.37
C ALA A 62 -8.31 -0.12 -6.87
N VAL A 63 -7.43 0.44 -7.71
CA VAL A 63 -7.49 0.29 -9.16
C VAL A 63 -6.84 -1.03 -9.57
N ASN A 64 -7.66 -2.07 -9.61
CA ASN A 64 -7.23 -3.46 -9.82
C ASN A 64 -6.34 -3.68 -11.07
N GLN A 65 -6.60 -2.96 -12.15
CA GLN A 65 -5.81 -3.06 -13.39
C GLN A 65 -4.34 -2.67 -13.17
N THR A 66 -4.08 -1.62 -12.40
CA THR A 66 -2.72 -1.16 -12.08
C THR A 66 -1.98 -2.21 -11.25
N PHE A 67 -2.63 -2.81 -10.26
CA PHE A 67 -2.05 -3.91 -9.47
C PHE A 67 -1.72 -5.13 -10.34
N ASP A 68 -2.63 -5.54 -11.21
CA ASP A 68 -2.42 -6.67 -12.10
C ASP A 68 -1.24 -6.42 -13.06
N LEU A 69 -1.09 -5.20 -13.57
CA LEU A 69 0.04 -4.80 -14.41
C LEU A 69 1.38 -4.81 -13.64
N LEU A 70 1.40 -4.34 -12.40
CA LEU A 70 2.62 -4.39 -11.58
C LEU A 70 3.06 -5.83 -11.25
N ALA A 71 2.09 -6.72 -11.07
CA ALA A 71 2.32 -8.13 -10.80
C ALA A 71 2.75 -8.93 -12.04
N TYR A 72 2.01 -8.82 -13.14
CA TYR A 72 2.14 -9.69 -14.31
C TYR A 72 2.64 -9.00 -15.58
N GLY A 73 2.68 -7.67 -15.59
CA GLY A 73 2.94 -6.81 -16.76
C GLY A 73 2.00 -7.03 -17.94
N TYR A 74 2.43 -6.56 -19.12
CA TYR A 74 1.60 -6.58 -20.33
C TYR A 74 2.41 -6.77 -21.63
N PRO A 75 2.00 -7.67 -22.54
CA PRO A 75 0.89 -8.62 -22.42
C PRO A 75 1.15 -9.69 -21.35
N PRO A 76 0.12 -10.28 -20.72
CA PRO A 76 0.32 -11.35 -19.76
C PRO A 76 0.98 -12.53 -20.47
N VAL A 77 2.25 -12.80 -20.15
CA VAL A 77 2.98 -13.92 -20.76
C VAL A 77 2.48 -15.21 -20.09
N SER A 78 1.43 -15.80 -20.65
CA SER A 78 0.96 -17.11 -20.26
C SER A 78 1.99 -18.16 -20.70
N GLY A 79 2.64 -18.81 -19.74
CA GLY A 79 3.46 -20.00 -19.98
C GLY A 79 4.98 -19.83 -19.96
N ARG A 80 5.53 -18.76 -19.41
CA ARG A 80 6.95 -18.71 -19.02
C ARG A 80 7.08 -18.85 -17.50
N GLU A 81 7.57 -20.01 -17.06
CA GLU A 81 7.97 -20.29 -15.67
C GLU A 81 9.25 -19.51 -15.28
N ASP A 82 9.87 -18.90 -16.27
CA ASP A 82 11.05 -18.07 -16.25
C ASP A 82 10.65 -16.59 -16.10
N ASN A 83 10.44 -16.16 -14.86
CA ASN A 83 10.93 -14.91 -14.25
C ASN A 83 11.16 -13.66 -15.17
N CYS A 84 10.32 -13.42 -16.18
CA CYS A 84 10.31 -12.18 -16.96
C CYS A 84 9.73 -11.08 -16.08
N SER A 85 10.53 -10.62 -15.13
CA SER A 85 10.26 -9.43 -14.35
C SER A 85 10.29 -8.25 -15.30
N TYR A 86 9.11 -7.70 -15.62
CA TYR A 86 9.02 -6.35 -16.13
C TYR A 86 9.86 -5.46 -15.20
N ASP A 87 10.89 -4.85 -15.76
CA ASP A 87 11.83 -3.99 -15.02
C ASP A 87 11.26 -2.59 -14.88
N ILE A 88 9.99 -2.53 -14.47
CA ILE A 88 9.29 -1.29 -14.19
C ILE A 88 9.26 -1.11 -12.68
N LYS A 89 9.71 0.07 -12.26
CA LYS A 89 9.81 0.49 -10.88
C LYS A 89 8.89 1.67 -10.62
N ILE A 90 8.32 1.70 -9.43
CA ILE A 90 7.63 2.89 -8.90
C ILE A 90 8.71 3.85 -8.41
N ILE A 91 8.72 5.06 -8.97
CA ILE A 91 9.73 6.10 -8.69
C ILE A 91 9.14 7.33 -8.01
N GLY A 92 7.82 7.33 -7.78
CA GLY A 92 7.13 8.43 -7.11
C GLY A 92 5.67 8.11 -6.89
N GLU A 93 5.05 8.89 -6.01
CA GLU A 93 3.60 8.91 -5.83
C GLU A 93 3.10 10.35 -5.78
N ILE A 94 1.82 10.53 -6.12
CA ILE A 94 1.15 11.83 -6.16
C ILE A 94 -0.23 11.60 -5.55
N ILE A 95 -0.61 12.37 -4.55
CA ILE A 95 -1.95 12.36 -3.98
C ILE A 95 -2.66 13.62 -4.45
N LEU A 96 -3.83 13.46 -5.07
CA LEU A 96 -4.66 14.57 -5.51
C LEU A 96 -6.04 14.52 -4.86
N PRO A 97 -6.53 15.65 -4.30
CA PRO A 97 -7.91 15.75 -3.88
C PRO A 97 -8.84 15.75 -5.10
N VAL A 98 -9.86 14.91 -5.05
CA VAL A 98 -10.90 14.78 -6.07
C VAL A 98 -12.00 15.79 -5.76
N LYS A 99 -11.87 16.97 -6.38
CA LYS A 99 -12.83 18.07 -6.24
C LYS A 99 -13.63 18.22 -7.54
N HIS A 100 -14.94 18.05 -7.42
CA HIS A 100 -15.90 18.23 -8.50
C HIS A 100 -16.55 19.60 -8.42
N SER A 101 -16.90 20.14 -9.58
CA SER A 101 -17.49 21.47 -9.75
C SER A 101 -18.51 21.42 -10.88
N ILE A 102 -19.51 22.29 -10.83
CA ILE A 102 -20.50 22.44 -11.91
C ILE A 102 -19.93 23.38 -12.96
N LEU A 103 -19.75 22.87 -14.17
CA LEU A 103 -19.23 23.60 -15.32
C LEU A 103 -20.33 23.83 -16.36
N VAL A 104 -20.47 25.06 -16.84
CA VAL A 104 -21.47 25.45 -17.85
C VAL A 104 -20.86 26.35 -18.91
N ARG A 105 -21.55 26.52 -20.05
CA ARG A 105 -21.17 27.55 -21.01
C ARG A 105 -21.42 28.96 -20.43
N PRO A 106 -20.60 29.95 -20.83
CA PRO A 106 -20.77 31.32 -20.35
C PRO A 106 -22.19 31.86 -20.58
N GLY A 107 -22.75 32.50 -19.55
CA GLY A 107 -24.09 33.10 -19.60
C GLY A 107 -25.24 32.21 -19.14
N ILE A 108 -25.01 30.91 -18.90
CA ILE A 108 -26.00 30.01 -18.29
C ILE A 108 -26.02 30.23 -16.77
N LYS A 109 -27.22 30.34 -16.18
CA LYS A 109 -27.41 30.38 -14.73
C LYS A 109 -27.80 29.01 -14.19
N LEU A 110 -27.68 28.83 -12.87
CA LEU A 110 -28.07 27.60 -12.18
C LEU A 110 -29.52 27.19 -12.45
N GLU A 111 -30.44 28.15 -12.48
CA GLU A 111 -31.88 27.95 -12.71
C GLU A 111 -32.23 27.46 -14.12
N ASP A 112 -31.35 27.70 -15.10
CA ASP A 112 -31.60 27.32 -16.50
C ASP A 112 -31.16 25.88 -16.81
N ILE A 113 -30.42 25.23 -15.90
CA ILE A 113 -29.83 23.92 -16.13
C ILE A 113 -30.94 22.86 -16.19
N ASN A 114 -31.02 22.14 -17.32
CA ASN A 114 -32.00 21.07 -17.51
C ASN A 114 -31.37 19.67 -17.62
N CYS A 115 -30.05 19.59 -17.82
CA CYS A 115 -29.33 18.33 -17.87
C CYS A 115 -27.93 18.48 -17.28
N ILE A 116 -27.52 17.49 -16.47
CA ILE A 116 -26.18 17.37 -15.90
C ILE A 116 -25.53 16.10 -16.42
N ILE A 117 -24.35 16.23 -17.01
CA ILE A 117 -23.61 15.14 -17.63
C ILE A 117 -22.32 14.89 -16.84
N SER A 118 -22.02 13.63 -16.50
CA SER A 118 -20.70 13.26 -15.99
C SER A 118 -20.46 11.75 -16.07
N HIS A 119 -19.29 11.31 -15.62
CA HIS A 119 -19.03 9.91 -15.38
C HIS A 119 -19.95 9.38 -14.25
N PRO A 120 -20.49 8.14 -14.33
CA PRO A 120 -21.40 7.59 -13.31
C PRO A 120 -20.87 7.74 -11.88
N GLN A 121 -19.56 7.56 -11.72
CA GLN A 121 -18.85 7.72 -10.45
C GLN A 121 -18.90 9.15 -9.90
N ALA A 122 -18.71 10.16 -10.76
CA ALA A 122 -18.74 11.56 -10.35
C ALA A 122 -20.18 12.00 -10.01
N LEU A 123 -21.18 11.48 -10.74
CA LEU A 123 -22.59 11.68 -10.40
C LEU A 123 -22.92 11.05 -9.03
N ALA A 124 -22.40 9.85 -8.75
CA ALA A 124 -22.62 9.17 -7.49
C ALA A 124 -21.94 9.87 -6.30
N GLN A 125 -20.78 10.48 -6.51
CA GLN A 125 -20.03 11.23 -5.48
C GLN A 125 -20.61 12.63 -5.16
N CYS A 126 -21.59 13.08 -5.93
CA CYS A 126 -22.26 14.38 -5.78
C CYS A 126 -23.78 14.22 -5.60
N ARG A 127 -24.24 13.03 -5.23
CA ARG A 127 -25.64 12.64 -5.30
C ARG A 127 -26.49 13.42 -4.30
N GLU A 128 -25.98 13.65 -3.09
CA GLU A 128 -26.70 14.42 -2.06
C GLU A 128 -26.89 15.86 -2.54
N TYR A 129 -25.81 16.50 -3.00
CA TYR A 129 -25.87 17.85 -3.55
C TYR A 129 -26.82 17.97 -4.75
N LEU A 130 -26.77 17.02 -5.69
CA LEU A 130 -27.64 17.01 -6.87
C LEU A 130 -29.12 16.83 -6.50
N THR A 131 -29.40 16.00 -5.49
CA THR A 131 -30.78 15.76 -5.04
C THR A 131 -31.38 17.00 -4.38
N GLU A 132 -30.57 17.77 -3.64
CA GLU A 132 -30.99 18.99 -2.97
C GLU A 132 -31.12 20.18 -3.93
N SER A 133 -30.11 20.39 -4.78
CA SER A 133 -30.01 21.59 -5.63
C SER A 133 -30.70 21.45 -6.98
N PHE A 134 -30.81 20.22 -7.50
CA PHE A 134 -31.29 19.93 -8.87
C PHE A 134 -32.30 18.77 -8.94
N PRO A 135 -33.40 18.78 -8.17
CA PRO A 135 -34.31 17.64 -8.05
C PRO A 135 -35.06 17.26 -9.34
N GLN A 136 -35.14 18.16 -10.32
CA GLN A 136 -35.86 17.96 -11.58
C GLN A 136 -34.94 17.88 -12.81
N VAL A 137 -33.63 17.88 -12.62
CA VAL A 137 -32.65 17.89 -13.72
C VAL A 137 -32.34 16.46 -14.18
N GLU A 138 -32.25 16.26 -15.49
CA GLU A 138 -31.88 14.98 -16.06
C GLU A 138 -30.38 14.69 -15.87
N LEU A 139 -30.05 13.55 -15.25
CA LEU A 139 -28.66 13.09 -15.10
C LEU A 139 -28.31 12.15 -16.25
N VAL A 140 -27.26 12.48 -17.00
CA VAL A 140 -26.78 11.70 -18.15
C VAL A 140 -25.36 11.20 -17.89
N GLU A 141 -25.16 9.90 -18.13
CA GLU A 141 -23.88 9.25 -17.97
C GLU A 141 -23.01 9.41 -19.22
N ALA A 142 -21.75 9.80 -19.01
CA ALA A 142 -20.70 9.85 -20.03
C ALA A 142 -19.56 8.89 -19.70
N SER A 143 -18.74 8.57 -20.70
CA SER A 143 -17.60 7.66 -20.55
C SER A 143 -16.46 8.22 -19.67
N SER A 144 -16.39 9.53 -19.46
CA SER A 144 -15.45 10.18 -18.55
C SER A 144 -15.91 11.59 -18.18
N THR A 145 -15.36 12.16 -17.11
CA THR A 145 -15.63 13.56 -16.70
C THR A 145 -15.19 14.56 -17.78
N ALA A 146 -14.06 14.30 -18.44
CA ALA A 146 -13.56 15.10 -19.55
C ALA A 146 -14.46 15.02 -20.79
N GLU A 147 -15.01 13.84 -21.09
CA GLU A 147 -15.98 13.68 -22.18
C GLU A 147 -17.27 14.44 -21.90
N ALA A 148 -17.76 14.44 -20.66
CA ALA A 148 -18.91 15.24 -20.27
C ALA A 148 -18.69 16.74 -20.50
N VAL A 149 -17.50 17.25 -20.13
CA VAL A 149 -17.12 18.65 -20.40
C VAL A 149 -17.13 18.95 -21.90
N ARG A 150 -16.57 18.05 -22.72
CA ARG A 150 -16.56 18.21 -24.18
C ARG A 150 -17.98 18.29 -24.75
N GLN A 151 -18.89 17.44 -24.30
CA GLN A 151 -20.29 17.45 -24.75
C GLN A 151 -21.00 18.75 -24.36
N VAL A 152 -20.82 19.23 -23.14
CA VAL A 152 -21.43 20.48 -22.67
C VAL A 152 -20.91 21.70 -23.41
N ALA A 153 -19.60 21.72 -23.71
CA ALA A 153 -18.98 22.78 -24.52
C ALA A 153 -19.53 22.82 -25.96
N GLN A 154 -19.92 21.67 -26.52
CA GLN A 154 -20.46 21.56 -27.88
C GLN A 154 -21.99 21.67 -27.97
N ALA A 155 -22.70 21.53 -26.84
CA ALA A 155 -24.15 21.61 -26.81
C ALA A 155 -24.67 23.03 -27.09
N THR A 156 -25.96 23.14 -27.44
CA THR A 156 -26.69 24.43 -27.56
C THR A 156 -27.71 24.63 -26.43
N LYS A 157 -28.10 23.53 -25.77
CA LYS A 157 -29.00 23.52 -24.61
C LYS A 157 -28.26 23.95 -23.33
N PRO A 158 -28.98 24.40 -22.28
CA PRO A 158 -28.39 24.78 -20.99
C PRO A 158 -28.01 23.53 -20.19
N TRP A 159 -26.95 22.87 -20.64
CA TRP A 159 -26.39 21.69 -20.00
C TRP A 159 -25.23 22.07 -19.09
N ALA A 160 -25.03 21.24 -18.07
CA ALA A 160 -23.94 21.35 -17.13
C ALA A 160 -23.12 20.06 -17.09
N ALA A 161 -21.83 20.17 -16.80
CA ALA A 161 -20.93 19.04 -16.61
C ALA A 161 -20.42 19.02 -15.16
N ILE A 162 -20.33 17.85 -14.56
CA ILE A 162 -19.57 17.67 -13.32
C ILE A 162 -18.15 17.27 -13.67
N ALA A 163 -17.17 18.11 -13.34
CA ALA A 163 -15.76 17.82 -13.54
C ALA A 163 -14.88 18.69 -12.63
N MET A 164 -13.56 18.51 -12.72
CA MET A 164 -12.64 19.39 -12.00
C MET A 164 -12.70 20.83 -12.56
N SER A 165 -12.60 21.82 -11.67
CA SER A 165 -12.64 23.24 -12.03
C SER A 165 -11.54 23.66 -13.02
N GLY A 166 -10.34 23.07 -12.92
CA GLY A 166 -9.19 23.39 -13.78
C GLY A 166 -9.42 23.15 -15.27
N VAL A 167 -10.40 22.31 -15.64
CA VAL A 167 -10.71 21.99 -17.04
C VAL A 167 -11.58 23.08 -17.68
N ALA A 168 -12.29 23.89 -16.89
CA ALA A 168 -13.21 24.91 -17.38
C ALA A 168 -12.53 25.88 -18.36
N VAL A 169 -11.34 26.39 -17.99
CA VAL A 169 -10.57 27.33 -18.81
C VAL A 169 -10.17 26.71 -20.16
N LYS A 170 -9.81 25.43 -20.18
CA LYS A 170 -9.35 24.72 -21.39
C LYS A 170 -10.46 24.57 -22.44
N TYR A 171 -11.71 24.48 -21.99
CA TYR A 171 -12.88 24.29 -22.87
C TYR A 171 -13.77 25.53 -22.99
N GLY A 172 -13.33 26.68 -22.45
CA GLY A 172 -14.10 27.93 -22.50
C GLY A 172 -15.41 27.89 -21.69
N LEU A 173 -15.44 27.10 -20.62
CA LEU A 173 -16.58 26.99 -19.71
C LEU A 173 -16.36 27.85 -18.45
N ASN A 174 -17.46 28.18 -17.78
CA ASN A 174 -17.47 28.83 -16.48
C ASN A 174 -17.78 27.82 -15.38
N VAL A 175 -17.14 27.99 -14.23
CA VAL A 175 -17.49 27.27 -13.01
C VAL A 175 -18.63 28.02 -12.33
N LEU A 176 -19.76 27.37 -12.08
CA LEU A 176 -20.87 27.96 -11.31
C LEU A 176 -20.75 27.65 -9.83
N GLU A 177 -20.46 26.40 -9.51
CA GLU A 177 -20.41 25.90 -8.14
C GLU A 177 -19.12 25.09 -7.95
N HIS A 178 -18.47 25.31 -6.81
CA HIS A 178 -17.20 24.71 -6.45
C HIS A 178 -17.38 23.63 -5.39
N GLU A 179 -16.60 22.57 -5.47
CA GLU A 179 -16.47 21.54 -4.42
C GLU A 179 -17.80 20.92 -3.99
N ILE A 180 -18.59 20.47 -4.97
CA ILE A 180 -19.94 19.88 -4.78
C ILE A 180 -19.92 18.40 -4.37
N ASN A 181 -18.80 17.92 -3.83
CA ASN A 181 -18.64 16.54 -3.41
C ASN A 181 -19.41 16.28 -2.12
N ASP A 182 -20.07 15.13 -2.01
CA ASP A 182 -20.74 14.71 -0.78
C ASP A 182 -19.70 14.44 0.35
N TYR A 183 -18.50 13.99 -0.03
CA TYR A 183 -17.38 13.76 0.89
C TYR A 183 -16.18 14.66 0.58
N LEU A 184 -15.77 15.45 1.56
CA LEU A 184 -14.66 16.41 1.44
C LEU A 184 -13.28 15.74 1.37
N ASN A 185 -13.12 14.54 1.97
CA ASN A 185 -11.85 13.82 2.05
C ASN A 185 -11.70 12.77 0.94
N ASN A 186 -12.12 13.12 -0.28
CA ASN A 186 -11.93 12.27 -1.46
C ASN A 186 -10.57 12.54 -2.10
N GLU A 187 -9.68 11.56 -2.09
CA GLU A 187 -8.34 11.67 -2.65
C GLU A 187 -8.04 10.46 -3.54
N THR A 188 -7.34 10.70 -4.64
CA THR A 188 -6.80 9.64 -5.50
C THR A 188 -5.29 9.67 -5.42
N ARG A 189 -4.72 8.51 -5.13
CA ARG A 189 -3.28 8.27 -5.18
C ARG A 189 -2.90 7.73 -6.54
N PHE A 190 -1.94 8.40 -7.15
CA PHE A 190 -1.30 8.02 -8.39
C PHE A 190 0.13 7.59 -8.11
N ILE A 191 0.62 6.63 -8.89
CA ILE A 191 2.01 6.19 -8.90
C ILE A 191 2.68 6.65 -10.18
N VAL A 192 3.98 6.95 -10.09
CA VAL A 192 4.84 7.25 -11.22
C VAL A 192 5.75 6.05 -11.46
N ILE A 193 5.69 5.49 -12.66
CA ILE A 193 6.46 4.33 -13.05
C ILE A 193 7.55 4.68 -14.06
N SER A 194 8.69 3.98 -14.00
CA SER A 194 9.78 4.09 -14.96
C SER A 194 10.59 2.79 -15.02
N LYS A 195 11.37 2.62 -16.09
CA LYS A 195 12.41 1.58 -16.15
C LYS A 195 13.65 1.89 -15.32
N LYS A 196 13.90 3.17 -15.03
CA LYS A 196 15.06 3.59 -14.27
C LYS A 196 14.68 3.73 -12.82
N GLU A 197 15.48 3.16 -11.93
CA GLU A 197 15.37 3.46 -10.50
C GLU A 197 15.71 4.94 -10.27
N GLN A 198 14.99 5.57 -9.35
CA GLN A 198 15.27 6.91 -8.88
C GLN A 198 15.85 6.81 -7.48
N GLU A 199 16.97 7.48 -7.23
CA GLU A 199 17.54 7.56 -5.89
C GLU A 199 16.58 8.32 -4.97
N CYS A 200 16.31 7.74 -3.79
CA CYS A 200 15.50 8.35 -2.75
C CYS A 200 16.28 8.34 -1.43
N ASN A 201 16.49 9.53 -0.85
CA ASN A 201 17.30 9.69 0.37
C ASN A 201 16.51 10.24 1.57
N ILE A 202 15.27 10.71 1.38
CA ILE A 202 14.48 11.38 2.43
C ILE A 202 13.02 10.90 2.32
N GLU A 203 12.43 10.49 3.45
CA GLU A 203 11.01 10.07 3.57
C GLU A 203 10.57 9.13 2.43
N CYS A 204 11.33 8.06 2.24
CA CYS A 204 11.03 7.08 1.21
C CYS A 204 9.92 6.14 1.65
N LYS A 205 9.14 5.68 0.68
CA LYS A 205 8.21 4.57 0.80
C LYS A 205 8.69 3.45 -0.11
N THR A 206 8.56 2.22 0.33
CA THR A 206 8.88 1.04 -0.49
C THR A 206 7.62 0.23 -0.73
N SER A 207 7.31 -0.03 -2.00
CA SER A 207 6.22 -0.92 -2.39
C SER A 207 6.75 -2.32 -2.68
N LEU A 208 6.08 -3.31 -2.11
CA LEU A 208 6.43 -4.72 -2.18
C LEU A 208 5.27 -5.52 -2.75
N LEU A 209 5.59 -6.53 -3.53
CA LEU A 209 4.67 -7.57 -3.96
C LEU A 209 5.15 -8.90 -3.39
N ILE A 210 4.33 -9.52 -2.55
CA ILE A 210 4.65 -10.77 -1.86
C ILE A 210 3.63 -11.83 -2.24
N ASN A 211 4.10 -13.00 -2.68
CA ASN A 211 3.24 -14.15 -2.90
C ASN A 211 3.30 -15.05 -1.65
N VAL A 212 2.14 -15.25 -1.02
CA VAL A 212 2.02 -16.02 0.22
C VAL A 212 1.16 -17.25 -0.03
N ALA A 213 1.65 -18.41 0.40
CA ALA A 213 0.88 -19.65 0.33
C ALA A 213 -0.38 -19.57 1.20
N ASN A 214 -1.45 -20.23 0.77
CA ASN A 214 -2.72 -20.26 1.50
C ASN A 214 -2.67 -21.17 2.72
N GLN A 215 -1.97 -20.76 3.76
CA GLN A 215 -1.84 -21.51 4.99
C GLN A 215 -2.10 -20.61 6.20
N PRO A 216 -2.74 -21.14 7.26
CA PRO A 216 -2.96 -20.38 8.49
C PRO A 216 -1.66 -19.77 9.03
N GLY A 217 -1.67 -18.45 9.21
CA GLY A 217 -0.52 -17.71 9.76
C GLY A 217 0.56 -17.33 8.76
N ALA A 218 0.45 -17.68 7.47
CA ALA A 218 1.47 -17.37 6.47
C ALA A 218 1.68 -15.84 6.31
N LEU A 219 0.59 -15.07 6.20
CA LEU A 219 0.68 -13.60 6.17
C LEU A 219 1.20 -13.04 7.51
N TYR A 220 0.81 -13.63 8.63
CA TYR A 220 1.27 -13.20 9.95
C TYR A 220 2.79 -13.28 10.07
N GLN A 221 3.43 -14.34 9.55
CA GLN A 221 4.89 -14.44 9.58
C GLN A 221 5.55 -13.29 8.82
N VAL A 222 5.00 -12.88 7.68
CA VAL A 222 5.49 -11.72 6.92
C VAL A 222 5.33 -10.42 7.72
N LEU A 223 4.13 -10.18 8.26
CA LEU A 223 3.85 -8.96 9.03
C LEU A 223 4.65 -8.88 10.32
N LYS A 224 4.94 -10.03 10.93
CA LYS A 224 5.79 -10.15 12.11
C LYS A 224 7.19 -9.62 11.86
N GLU A 225 7.80 -9.90 10.70
CA GLU A 225 9.15 -9.42 10.39
C GLU A 225 9.26 -7.89 10.30
N PHE A 226 8.21 -7.22 9.79
CA PHE A 226 8.13 -5.76 9.81
C PHE A 226 7.89 -5.22 11.23
N SER A 227 6.97 -5.84 11.97
CA SER A 227 6.62 -5.42 13.33
C SER A 227 7.80 -5.54 14.30
N LEU A 228 8.57 -6.63 14.21
CA LEU A 228 9.77 -6.88 15.02
C LEU A 228 10.83 -5.79 14.90
N ARG A 229 10.87 -5.11 13.75
CA ARG A 229 11.87 -4.10 13.40
C ARG A 229 11.32 -2.68 13.42
N GLY A 230 10.10 -2.48 13.95
CA GLY A 230 9.44 -1.18 14.02
C GLY A 230 9.18 -0.55 12.64
N ILE A 231 9.02 -1.36 11.59
CA ILE A 231 8.75 -0.88 10.24
C ILE A 231 7.24 -0.65 10.11
N ASN A 232 6.85 0.60 9.84
CA ASN A 232 5.45 0.96 9.66
C ASN A 232 4.95 0.54 8.27
N LEU A 233 3.71 0.04 8.22
CA LEU A 233 3.01 -0.30 6.98
C LEU A 233 1.98 0.79 6.68
N THR A 234 2.07 1.41 5.51
CA THR A 234 1.09 2.42 5.08
C THR A 234 -0.04 1.82 4.25
N LYS A 235 0.17 0.64 3.66
CA LYS A 235 -0.84 -0.07 2.88
C LYS A 235 -0.64 -1.58 2.93
N ILE A 236 -1.73 -2.32 2.98
CA ILE A 236 -1.77 -3.75 2.70
C ILE A 236 -3.02 -4.06 1.86
N GLU A 237 -2.82 -4.67 0.70
CA GLU A 237 -3.89 -5.04 -0.22
C GLU A 237 -3.71 -6.50 -0.64
N SER A 238 -4.78 -7.29 -0.56
CA SER A 238 -4.76 -8.71 -0.97
C SER A 238 -5.43 -8.89 -2.33
N ARG A 239 -4.83 -9.72 -3.18
CA ARG A 239 -5.33 -10.01 -4.52
C ARG A 239 -5.23 -11.51 -4.79
N PRO A 240 -6.25 -12.16 -5.34
CA PRO A 240 -6.12 -13.55 -5.77
C PRO A 240 -5.08 -13.63 -6.89
N ALA A 241 -4.15 -14.58 -6.79
CA ALA A 241 -3.20 -14.83 -7.85
C ALA A 241 -3.96 -15.40 -9.07
N LYS A 242 -3.65 -14.92 -10.27
CA LYS A 242 -4.25 -15.40 -11.54
C LYS A 242 -3.64 -16.73 -12.02
N THR A 243 -2.76 -17.34 -11.20
CA THR A 243 -2.03 -18.57 -11.47
C THR A 243 -2.78 -19.81 -10.97
N LYS A 244 -3.08 -19.88 -9.66
CA LYS A 244 -3.73 -21.02 -9.01
C LYS A 244 -4.77 -20.55 -8.00
N MET A 245 -5.87 -21.29 -7.91
CA MET A 245 -6.89 -21.07 -6.88
C MET A 245 -6.29 -21.23 -5.48
N GLY A 246 -6.49 -20.21 -4.65
CA GLY A 246 -6.02 -20.15 -3.28
C GLY A 246 -4.72 -19.38 -3.09
N GLU A 247 -3.90 -19.16 -4.10
CA GLU A 247 -2.71 -18.30 -3.95
C GLU A 247 -3.12 -16.82 -3.89
N TYR A 248 -2.46 -16.05 -3.01
CA TYR A 248 -2.73 -14.63 -2.85
C TYR A 248 -1.45 -13.80 -2.99
N LEU A 249 -1.58 -12.74 -3.76
CA LEU A 249 -0.60 -11.66 -3.85
C LEU A 249 -0.96 -10.58 -2.84
N PHE A 250 0.03 -10.15 -2.07
CA PHE A 250 -0.08 -9.03 -1.15
C PHE A 250 0.77 -7.87 -1.65
N PHE A 251 0.12 -6.73 -1.87
CA PHE A 251 0.79 -5.47 -2.11
C PHE A 251 0.93 -4.74 -0.79
N ILE A 252 2.17 -4.48 -0.40
CA ILE A 252 2.49 -3.87 0.89
C ILE A 252 3.33 -2.63 0.64
N ASP A 253 2.90 -1.50 1.20
CA ASP A 253 3.72 -0.31 1.27
C ASP A 253 4.28 -0.15 2.68
N ILE A 254 5.59 0.05 2.77
CA ILE A 254 6.31 0.27 4.02
C ILE A 254 7.02 1.61 4.01
N ASP A 255 7.19 2.20 5.19
CA ASP A 255 8.02 3.39 5.37
C ASP A 255 9.51 3.02 5.39
N GLY A 256 10.30 3.79 4.63
CA GLY A 256 11.74 3.66 4.47
C GLY A 256 12.17 3.12 3.10
N HIS A 257 13.47 3.17 2.84
CA HIS A 257 14.10 2.68 1.60
C HIS A 257 14.51 1.21 1.72
N TYR A 258 14.43 0.43 0.63
CA TYR A 258 14.83 -0.98 0.60
C TYR A 258 16.31 -1.25 0.94
N LEU A 259 17.14 -0.20 0.94
CA LEU A 259 18.59 -0.26 1.22
C LEU A 259 18.90 0.02 2.70
N GLU A 260 17.92 0.49 3.47
CA GLU A 260 18.10 0.64 4.92
C GLU A 260 18.35 -0.74 5.55
N PRO A 261 19.34 -0.89 6.45
CA PRO A 261 19.69 -2.19 7.03
C PRO A 261 18.48 -2.92 7.62
N LYS A 262 17.63 -2.22 8.40
CA LYS A 262 16.42 -2.79 9.01
C LYS A 262 15.44 -3.38 7.97
N ILE A 263 15.28 -2.73 6.81
CA ILE A 263 14.35 -3.15 5.75
C ILE A 263 14.98 -4.27 4.94
N SER A 264 16.26 -4.13 4.56
CA SER A 264 17.00 -5.18 3.87
C SER A 264 16.99 -6.49 4.66
N ASP A 265 17.21 -6.43 5.98
CA ASP A 265 17.16 -7.61 6.84
C ASP A 265 15.76 -8.21 6.93
N ALA A 266 14.72 -7.38 7.03
CA ALA A 266 13.32 -7.84 6.97
C ALA A 266 13.02 -8.55 5.64
N LEU A 267 13.44 -7.97 4.52
CA LEU A 267 13.24 -8.54 3.19
C LEU A 267 13.99 -9.86 3.01
N ASN A 268 15.19 -9.98 3.56
CA ASN A 268 15.96 -11.22 3.52
C ASN A 268 15.30 -12.33 4.33
N GLU A 269 14.74 -12.02 5.49
CA GLU A 269 13.97 -13.02 6.27
C GLU A 269 12.66 -13.38 5.58
N ILE A 270 11.93 -12.42 5.01
CA ILE A 270 10.69 -12.69 4.26
C ILE A 270 10.93 -13.63 3.08
N LYS A 271 12.09 -13.55 2.41
CA LYS A 271 12.49 -14.47 1.34
C LYS A 271 12.68 -15.92 1.81
N THR A 272 12.96 -16.17 3.09
CA THR A 272 13.06 -17.53 3.63
C THR A 272 11.67 -18.13 3.90
N ILE A 273 10.70 -17.27 4.21
CA ILE A 273 9.34 -17.65 4.59
C ILE A 273 8.42 -17.79 3.37
N THR A 274 8.64 -16.99 2.33
CA THR A 274 7.73 -16.84 1.18
C THR A 274 8.44 -17.08 -0.15
N GLN A 275 7.67 -17.16 -1.24
CA GLN A 275 8.24 -17.00 -2.58
C GLN A 275 8.93 -15.63 -2.69
N PRO A 276 9.96 -15.45 -3.54
CA PRO A 276 10.75 -14.24 -3.57
C PRO A 276 9.89 -12.98 -3.67
N ALA A 277 9.95 -12.14 -2.63
CA ALA A 277 9.28 -10.85 -2.59
C ALA A 277 9.87 -9.95 -3.69
N LYS A 278 8.99 -9.38 -4.52
CA LYS A 278 9.38 -8.43 -5.58
C LYS A 278 9.30 -7.02 -5.02
N VAL A 279 10.44 -6.32 -4.99
CA VAL A 279 10.48 -4.88 -4.71
C VAL A 279 10.01 -4.14 -5.96
N LEU A 280 8.84 -3.49 -5.86
CA LEU A 280 8.25 -2.69 -6.93
C LEU A 280 8.92 -1.31 -7.04
N GLY A 281 9.57 -0.82 -5.99
CA GLY A 281 10.38 0.40 -6.01
C GLY A 281 10.43 1.07 -4.63
N SER A 282 11.48 1.84 -4.40
CA SER A 282 11.56 2.81 -3.30
C SER A 282 11.51 4.22 -3.88
N TYR A 283 10.63 5.06 -3.34
CA TYR A 283 10.35 6.38 -3.91
C TYR A 283 9.97 7.39 -2.82
N PRO A 284 10.13 8.70 -3.07
CA PRO A 284 9.73 9.71 -2.11
C PRO A 284 8.23 9.61 -1.84
N ALA A 285 7.84 9.59 -0.56
CA ALA A 285 6.44 9.67 -0.19
C ALA A 285 5.86 11.00 -0.67
N ALA A 286 4.60 11.01 -1.11
CA ALA A 286 3.90 12.25 -1.36
C ALA A 286 3.84 12.98 -0.02
N SER A 287 4.48 14.15 0.06
CA SER A 287 4.46 14.99 1.26
C SER A 287 3.01 15.23 1.67
N GLN A 288 2.56 14.43 2.64
CA GLN A 288 1.55 14.87 3.58
C GLN A 288 2.17 16.08 4.28
N ASN A 289 1.39 17.12 4.50
CA ASN A 289 1.78 18.34 5.19
C ASN A 289 2.03 18.09 6.70
N THR A 290 2.65 16.96 7.05
CA THR A 290 2.97 16.52 8.40
C THR A 290 4.48 16.57 8.54
N GLY A 291 4.98 17.66 9.11
CA GLY A 291 6.40 17.87 9.38
C GLY A 291 6.99 16.85 10.34
N ARG A 292 7.34 15.67 9.83
CA ARG A 292 8.19 14.70 10.53
C ARG A 292 9.39 14.36 9.66
N LYS A 293 10.29 15.34 9.56
CA LYS A 293 11.69 15.10 9.24
C LYS A 293 12.24 14.10 10.26
N SER A 294 12.48 12.87 9.84
CA SER A 294 13.32 11.93 10.58
C SER A 294 14.49 11.58 9.67
N GLU A 295 15.59 12.33 9.81
CA GLU A 295 16.91 11.85 9.36
C GLU A 295 17.22 10.58 10.13
N PHE A 296 17.08 9.41 9.49
CA PHE A 296 17.44 8.15 10.11
C PHE A 296 18.95 7.92 9.96
N THR A 297 19.69 8.43 10.93
CA THR A 297 20.95 7.80 11.34
C THR A 297 20.58 6.87 12.49
N PRO A 298 20.89 5.56 12.48
CA PRO A 298 20.55 4.69 13.59
C PRO A 298 21.19 5.25 14.86
N SER A 299 20.37 5.86 15.69
CA SER A 299 20.83 6.41 16.96
C SER A 299 20.91 5.26 17.97
N LEU A 300 21.73 5.43 19.00
CA LEU A 300 21.71 4.52 20.15
C LEU A 300 20.29 4.32 20.71
N GLN A 301 19.41 5.31 20.55
CA GLN A 301 18.02 5.24 20.98
C GLN A 301 17.18 4.27 20.14
N ASN A 302 17.45 4.14 18.85
CA ASN A 302 16.77 3.18 17.98
C ASN A 302 17.15 1.74 18.34
N LEU A 303 18.45 1.48 18.54
CA LEU A 303 18.92 0.16 18.96
C LEU A 303 18.37 -0.24 20.33
N ARG A 304 18.23 0.73 21.25
CA ARG A 304 17.57 0.49 22.55
C ARG A 304 16.10 0.15 22.39
N GLN A 305 15.38 0.85 21.52
CA GLN A 305 13.98 0.51 21.23
C GLN A 305 13.83 -0.90 20.64
N GLU A 306 14.76 -1.33 19.77
CA GLU A 306 14.77 -2.71 19.27
C GLU A 306 14.97 -3.73 20.40
N VAL A 307 15.86 -3.44 21.36
CA VAL A 307 16.04 -4.27 22.57
C VAL A 307 14.77 -4.27 23.43
N ASP A 308 14.16 -3.11 23.67
CA ASP A 308 12.94 -2.99 24.47
C ASP A 308 11.80 -3.85 23.89
N VAL A 309 11.64 -3.83 22.56
CA VAL A 309 10.64 -4.66 21.84
C VAL A 309 10.95 -6.15 22.00
N LEU A 310 12.23 -6.56 21.92
CA LEU A 310 12.62 -7.95 22.15
C LEU A 310 12.35 -8.38 23.60
N ASP A 311 12.62 -7.52 24.56
CA ASP A 311 12.39 -7.78 25.98
C ASP A 311 10.88 -7.97 26.27
N GLU A 312 10.02 -7.13 25.72
CA GLU A 312 8.56 -7.30 25.80
C GLU A 312 8.11 -8.66 25.22
N GLN A 313 8.70 -9.08 24.10
CA GLN A 313 8.39 -10.37 23.49
C GLN A 313 8.88 -11.55 24.33
N ILE A 314 10.05 -11.44 24.95
CA ILE A 314 10.55 -12.45 25.89
C ILE A 314 9.53 -12.61 27.03
N ILE A 315 9.06 -11.51 27.61
CA ILE A 315 8.06 -11.55 28.70
C ILE A 315 6.74 -12.17 28.23
N GLU A 316 6.23 -11.81 27.04
CA GLU A 316 4.99 -12.42 26.51
C GLU A 316 5.15 -13.94 26.28
N MET A 317 6.29 -14.37 25.73
CA MET A 317 6.59 -15.79 25.54
C MET A 317 6.67 -16.55 26.87
N LEU A 318 7.29 -15.95 27.89
CA LEU A 318 7.32 -16.50 29.24
C LEU A 318 5.92 -16.58 29.84
N GLY A 319 5.08 -15.54 29.70
CA GLY A 319 3.69 -15.55 30.16
C GLY A 319 2.84 -16.62 29.47
N ARG A 320 3.05 -16.84 28.17
CA ARG A 320 2.42 -17.95 27.43
C ARG A 320 2.89 -19.31 27.95
N ARG A 321 4.19 -19.48 28.21
CA ARG A 321 4.74 -20.70 28.82
C ARG A 321 4.12 -20.97 30.19
N THR A 322 3.97 -19.96 31.05
CA THR A 322 3.32 -20.07 32.36
C THR A 322 1.92 -20.67 32.26
N ARG A 323 1.10 -20.20 31.32
CA ARG A 323 -0.26 -20.72 31.09
C ARG A 323 -0.26 -22.20 30.71
N ILE A 324 0.68 -22.63 29.87
CA ILE A 324 0.81 -24.04 29.47
C ILE A 324 1.29 -24.90 30.65
N VAL A 325 2.27 -24.42 31.41
CA VAL A 325 2.80 -25.13 32.60
C VAL A 325 1.72 -25.33 33.65
N LYS A 326 0.85 -24.34 33.89
CA LYS A 326 -0.31 -24.49 34.80
C LYS A 326 -1.24 -25.61 34.34
N ARG A 327 -1.62 -25.62 33.05
CA ARG A 327 -2.45 -26.69 32.47
C ARG A 327 -1.80 -28.07 32.58
N ILE A 328 -0.47 -28.16 32.41
CA ILE A 328 0.28 -29.41 32.62
C ILE A 328 0.22 -29.82 34.09
N GLY A 329 0.35 -28.87 35.03
CA GLY A 329 0.20 -29.11 36.47
C GLY A 329 -1.17 -29.68 36.82
N ASP A 330 -2.24 -29.05 36.33
CA ASP A 330 -3.63 -29.50 36.54
C ASP A 330 -3.85 -30.93 36.00
N PHE A 331 -3.28 -31.23 34.82
CA PHE A 331 -3.35 -32.55 34.21
C PHE A 331 -2.55 -33.60 35.01
N LYS A 332 -1.34 -33.26 35.48
CA LYS A 332 -0.52 -34.17 36.29
C LYS A 332 -1.16 -34.48 37.64
N ALA A 333 -1.81 -33.49 38.25
CA ALA A 333 -2.57 -33.68 39.48
C ALA A 333 -3.73 -34.66 39.33
N SER A 334 -4.36 -34.74 38.14
CA SER A 334 -5.48 -35.68 37.90
C SER A 334 -5.03 -37.13 37.65
N ILE A 335 -3.78 -37.35 37.24
CA ILE A 335 -3.22 -38.68 36.94
C ILE A 335 -2.16 -39.17 37.96
N GLY A 336 -1.82 -38.37 38.97
CA GLY A 336 -0.89 -38.74 40.04
C GLY A 336 0.59 -38.78 39.64
N GLU A 337 0.96 -38.09 38.56
CA GLU A 337 2.33 -38.10 38.01
C GLU A 337 3.13 -36.90 38.52
N VAL A 338 4.27 -37.14 39.18
CA VAL A 338 5.09 -36.07 39.79
C VAL A 338 6.47 -36.03 39.12
N HIS A 339 6.84 -34.82 38.68
CA HIS A 339 8.18 -34.32 38.29
C HIS A 339 9.14 -35.30 37.56
N ASP A 340 9.62 -34.91 36.37
CA ASP A 340 10.56 -35.70 35.55
C ASP A 340 11.91 -34.96 35.40
N PRO A 341 12.90 -35.23 36.28
CA PRO A 341 14.21 -34.57 36.24
C PRO A 341 15.00 -34.87 34.96
N LYS A 342 14.84 -36.08 34.40
CA LYS A 342 15.54 -36.47 33.16
C LYS A 342 15.09 -35.61 31.99
N ARG A 343 13.81 -35.24 31.97
CA ARG A 343 13.26 -34.32 30.96
C ARG A 343 13.81 -32.91 31.11
N GLU A 344 14.02 -32.42 32.31
CA GLU A 344 14.61 -31.08 32.54
C GLU A 344 16.06 -31.02 32.06
N GLU A 345 16.85 -32.04 32.40
CA GLU A 345 18.24 -32.16 31.98
C GLU A 345 18.36 -32.21 30.45
N TRP A 346 17.51 -33.01 29.80
CA TRP A 346 17.43 -33.06 28.33
C TRP A 346 17.02 -31.71 27.70
N ILE A 347 16.08 -30.98 28.30
CA ILE A 347 15.68 -29.64 27.81
C ILE A 347 16.85 -28.66 27.91
N LEU A 348 17.60 -28.68 29.02
CA LEU A 348 18.76 -27.79 29.21
C LEU A 348 19.84 -28.05 28.16
N GLU A 349 20.17 -29.32 27.90
CA GLU A 349 21.14 -29.67 26.85
C GLU A 349 20.67 -29.23 25.47
N LYS A 350 19.42 -29.53 25.13
CA LYS A 350 18.83 -29.15 23.84
C LYS A 350 18.86 -27.65 23.63
N LEU A 351 18.40 -26.86 24.61
CA LEU A 351 18.32 -25.41 24.47
C LEU A 351 19.70 -24.74 24.49
N SER A 352 20.65 -25.30 25.24
CA SER A 352 22.05 -24.85 25.23
C SER A 352 22.66 -24.97 23.83
N SER A 353 22.42 -26.10 23.15
CA SER A 353 22.90 -26.29 21.77
C SER A 353 22.26 -25.32 20.78
N VAL A 354 20.95 -25.04 20.93
CA VAL A 354 20.25 -24.06 20.09
C VAL A 354 20.77 -22.64 20.35
N ALA A 355 21.02 -22.27 21.61
CA ALA A 355 21.56 -20.97 21.98
C ALA A 355 22.93 -20.72 21.35
N GLU A 356 23.81 -21.72 21.39
CA GLU A 356 25.14 -21.66 20.78
C GLU A 356 25.08 -21.36 19.28
N GLN A 357 24.19 -22.07 18.56
CA GLN A 357 23.98 -21.87 17.11
C GLN A 357 23.45 -20.47 16.77
N LYS A 358 22.79 -19.81 17.73
CA LYS A 358 22.24 -18.46 17.60
C LYS A 358 23.18 -17.38 18.16
N GLY A 359 24.40 -17.73 18.56
CA GLY A 359 25.39 -16.79 19.11
C GLY A 359 25.11 -16.35 20.55
N PHE A 360 24.27 -17.08 21.30
CA PHE A 360 23.96 -16.80 22.70
C PHE A 360 24.66 -17.80 23.63
N SER A 361 25.08 -17.34 24.81
CA SER A 361 25.88 -18.16 25.74
C SER A 361 25.12 -19.39 26.24
N PRO A 362 25.65 -20.61 26.05
CA PRO A 362 25.04 -21.84 26.58
C PRO A 362 24.95 -21.83 28.11
N THR A 363 25.96 -21.29 28.79
CA THR A 363 26.00 -21.18 30.25
C THR A 363 24.88 -20.27 30.75
N VAL A 364 24.73 -19.09 30.15
CA VAL A 364 23.67 -18.14 30.52
C VAL A 364 22.28 -18.74 30.25
N THR A 365 22.13 -19.50 29.18
CA THR A 365 20.88 -20.21 28.86
C THR A 365 20.53 -21.22 29.95
N LYS A 366 21.50 -22.00 30.43
CA LYS A 366 21.27 -22.95 31.53
C LYS A 366 20.81 -22.23 32.79
N ASP A 367 21.43 -21.11 33.13
CA ASP A 367 21.10 -20.35 34.34
C ASP A 367 19.68 -19.78 34.26
N ILE A 368 19.32 -19.14 33.14
CA ILE A 368 17.96 -18.63 32.89
C ILE A 368 16.93 -19.76 33.03
N TYR A 369 17.16 -20.90 32.37
CA TYR A 369 16.18 -21.98 32.36
C TYR A 369 16.07 -22.71 33.70
N LYS A 370 17.14 -22.80 34.48
CA LYS A 370 17.09 -23.29 35.87
C LYS A 370 16.19 -22.41 36.73
N THR A 371 16.39 -21.09 36.70
CA THR A 371 15.53 -20.15 37.41
C THR A 371 14.07 -20.26 36.97
N LEU A 372 13.83 -20.41 35.67
CA LEU A 372 12.47 -20.64 35.15
C LEU A 372 11.87 -21.96 35.65
N PHE A 373 12.63 -23.06 35.66
CA PHE A 373 12.14 -24.34 36.17
C PHE A 373 11.79 -24.26 37.65
N GLU A 374 12.64 -23.64 38.47
CA GLU A 374 12.36 -23.41 39.90
C GLU A 374 11.04 -22.65 40.10
N HIS A 375 10.85 -21.55 39.37
CA HIS A 375 9.60 -20.78 39.40
C HIS A 375 8.38 -21.61 38.97
N PHE A 376 8.51 -22.39 37.89
CA PHE A 376 7.42 -23.19 37.35
C PHE A 376 7.04 -24.39 38.23
N VAL A 377 8.02 -25.01 38.89
CA VAL A 377 7.77 -26.07 39.89
C VAL A 377 7.07 -25.49 41.12
N ALA A 378 7.48 -24.31 41.60
CA ALA A 378 6.80 -23.63 42.70
C ALA A 378 5.34 -23.29 42.35
N LEU A 379 5.09 -22.81 41.12
CA LEU A 379 3.75 -22.55 40.59
C LEU A 379 2.85 -23.79 40.59
N GLN A 380 3.38 -24.95 40.19
CA GLN A 380 2.62 -26.22 40.19
C GLN A 380 2.27 -26.70 41.60
N ARG A 381 3.06 -26.32 42.60
CA ARG A 381 2.84 -26.66 44.02
C ARG A 381 1.95 -25.65 44.75
N GLY A 382 1.51 -24.57 44.07
CA GLY A 382 0.74 -23.48 44.69
C GLY A 382 1.58 -22.60 45.63
N GLN A 383 2.90 -22.54 45.43
CA GLN A 383 3.87 -21.89 46.32
C GLN A 383 4.52 -20.64 45.71
N ALA A 384 4.01 -20.14 44.60
CA ALA A 384 4.59 -19.05 43.81
C ALA A 384 3.82 -17.74 43.89
#